data_AF-A0A2H0QQW0-F1
#
_entry.id   AF-A0A2H0QQW0-F1
#
_cell.length_a   1.000
_cell.length_b   1.000
_cell.length_c   1.000
_cell.angle_alpha   90.00
_cell.angle_beta   90.00
_cell.angle_gamma   90.00
#
_symmetry.space_group_name_H-M   'P 1'
#
loop_
_entity.id
_entity.type
_entity.pdbx_description
1 polymer ?
#
loop_
_entity_poly.entity_id
_entity_poly.type
_entity_poly.pdbx_seq_one_letter_code
_entity_poly.pdbx_strand_id
1 'polypeptide(L)' 'MIRLLIDLYIFILIADVILSYLPQFRYKNWAVMIKKIADYTCAPVRKIMPPDLPFDFSPMVVIALLKLIEVLW' A
#
# COMPACT_ATOMS: atom_id res chain seq x y z
N MET A 1 -15.46 13.26 6.92
CA MET A 1 -15.00 13.25 5.52
C MET A 1 -13.58 12.71 5.39
N ILE A 2 -12.61 13.16 6.22
CA ILE A 2 -11.22 12.68 6.13
C ILE A 2 -11.05 11.18 6.40
N ARG A 3 -11.79 10.61 7.36
CA ARG A 3 -11.80 9.17 7.66
C ARG A 3 -12.14 8.31 6.45
N LEU A 4 -13.16 8.72 5.68
CA LEU A 4 -13.58 8.02 4.47
C LEU A 4 -12.47 8.00 3.40
N LEU A 5 -11.74 9.11 3.24
CA LEU A 5 -10.60 9.16 2.31
C LEU A 5 -9.46 8.23 2.75
N ILE A 6 -9.17 8.20 4.05
CA ILE A 6 -8.16 7.30 4.62
C ILE A 6 -8.56 5.84 4.42
N ASP A 7 -9.81 5.48 4.73
CA ASP A 7 -10.34 4.13 4.53
C ASP A 7 -10.29 3.69 3.06
N LEU A 8 -10.69 4.58 2.14
CA LEU A 8 -10.61 4.31 0.71
C LEU A 8 -9.16 4.08 0.26
N TYR A 9 -8.23 4.88 0.77
CA TYR A 9 -6.81 4.71 0.45
C TYR A 9 -6.25 3.41 1.04
N ILE A 10 -6.64 3.04 2.27
CA ILE A 10 -6.29 1.75 2.88
C ILE A 10 -6.81 0.59 2.01
N PHE A 11 -8.00 0.70 1.43
CA PHE A 11 -8.52 -0.31 0.51
C PHE A 11 -7.63 -0.46 -0.75
N ILE A 12 -7.09 0.64 -1.27
CA ILE A 12 -6.12 0.61 -2.38
C ILE A 12 -4.82 -0.09 -1.96
N LEU A 13 -4.31 0.18 -0.74
CA LEU A 13 -3.11 -0.49 -0.22
C LEU A 13 -3.34 -2.00 -0.06
N ILE A 14 -4.50 -2.41 0.46
CA ILE A 14 -4.88 -3.84 0.55
C ILE A 14 -4.94 -4.47 -0.85
N ALA A 15 -5.50 -3.77 -1.83
CA ALA A 15 -5.51 -4.26 -3.21
C ALA A 15 -4.08 -4.42 -3.78
N ASP A 16 -3.16 -3.48 -3.55
CA ASP A 16 -1.75 -3.62 -3.97
C ASP A 16 -1.08 -4.83 -3.31
N VAL A 17 -1.31 -5.05 -2.01
CA VAL A 17 -0.80 -6.23 -1.29
C VAL A 17 -1.29 -7.51 -1.97
N ILE A 18 -2.61 -7.64 -2.16
CA ILE A 18 -3.19 -8.84 -2.79
C ILE A 18 -2.61 -9.05 -4.20
N LEU A 19 -2.52 -7.98 -4.99
CA LEU A 19 -1.96 -8.04 -6.35
C LEU A 19 -0.47 -8.38 -6.37
N SER A 20 0.29 -8.03 -5.33
CA SER A 20 1.70 -8.41 -5.21
C SER A 20 1.90 -9.93 -5.13
N TYR A 21 0.91 -10.66 -4.57
CA TYR A 21 0.88 -12.13 -4.52
C TYR A 21 0.35 -12.78 -5.81
N LEU A 22 -0.20 -11.99 -6.74
CA LEU A 22 -0.84 -12.49 -7.96
C LEU A 22 -0.04 -12.06 -9.21
N PRO A 23 1.04 -12.78 -9.57
CA PRO A 23 1.96 -12.38 -10.64
C PRO A 23 1.29 -12.25 -12.01
N GLN A 24 0.18 -12.95 -12.26
CA GLN A 24 -0.59 -12.88 -13.51
C GLN A 24 -1.17 -11.48 -13.80
N PHE A 25 -1.35 -10.64 -12.78
CA PHE A 25 -1.90 -9.29 -12.93
C PHE A 25 -0.82 -8.20 -13.03
N ARG A 26 0.47 -8.55 -12.86
CA ARG A 26 1.58 -7.60 -12.80
C ARG A 26 1.68 -6.65 -14.00
N TYR A 27 1.29 -7.11 -15.18
CA TYR A 27 1.36 -6.33 -16.43
C TYR A 27 0.02 -5.72 -16.86
N LYS A 28 -1.04 -5.90 -16.07
CA LYS A 28 -2.34 -5.30 -16.39
C LYS A 28 -2.33 -3.81 -16.04
N ASN A 29 -2.74 -2.96 -16.98
CA ASN A 29 -2.72 -1.50 -16.80
C ASN A 29 -3.41 -1.01 -15.52
N TRP A 30 -4.56 -1.61 -15.17
CA TRP A 30 -5.30 -1.26 -13.95
C TRP A 30 -4.56 -1.67 -12.66
N ALA A 31 -3.85 -2.80 -12.66
CA ALA A 31 -3.06 -3.26 -11.52
C ALA A 31 -1.81 -2.41 -11.33
N VAL A 32 -1.15 -2.03 -12.44
CA VAL A 32 -0.03 -1.08 -12.43
C VAL A 32 -0.48 0.28 -11.89
N MET A 33 -1.71 0.72 -12.20
CA MET A 33 -2.26 1.96 -11.67
C MET A 33 -2.45 1.91 -10.15
N ILE A 34 -3.02 0.81 -9.61
CA ILE A 34 -3.14 0.59 -8.16
C ILE A 34 -1.76 0.65 -7.50
N LYS A 35 -0.78 -0.06 -8.08
CA LYS A 35 0.58 -0.08 -7.56
C LYS A 35 1.23 1.30 -7.55
N LYS A 36 1.05 2.10 -8.61
CA LYS A 36 1.54 3.48 -8.66
C LYS A 36 0.95 4.36 -7.55
N ILE A 37 -0.34 4.19 -7.24
CA ILE A 37 -1.02 4.93 -6.16
C ILE A 37 -0.49 4.48 -4.78
N ALA A 38 -0.31 3.17 -4.60
CA ALA A 38 0.24 2.61 -3.37
C ALA A 38 1.70 3.02 -3.15
N ASP A 39 2.53 3.00 -4.21
CA ASP A 39 3.94 3.35 -4.14
C ASP A 39 4.17 4.82 -3.75
N TYR A 40 3.19 5.71 -3.87
CA TYR A 40 3.31 7.09 -3.37
C TYR A 40 3.66 7.12 -1.86
N THR A 41 3.09 6.23 -1.07
CA THR A 41 3.39 6.09 0.37
C THR A 41 4.27 4.90 0.69
N CYS A 42 4.15 3.79 -0.06
CA CYS A 42 4.93 2.58 0.18
C CYS A 42 6.39 2.70 -0.28
N ALA A 43 6.69 3.43 -1.37
CA ALA A 43 8.07 3.54 -1.88
C ALA A 43 9.06 4.16 -0.88
N PRO A 44 8.75 5.25 -0.15
CA PRO A 44 9.67 5.76 0.87
C PRO A 44 9.87 4.77 2.02
N VAL A 45 8.82 4.03 2.42
CA VAL A 45 8.94 2.97 3.45
C VAL A 45 9.82 1.82 2.95
N ARG A 46 9.68 1.43 1.67
CA ARG A 46 10.47 0.36 1.04
C ARG A 46 11.96 0.68 0.98
N LYS A 47 12.34 1.97 0.92
CA LYS A 47 13.75 2.39 0.96
C LYS A 47 14.39 2.22 2.34
N ILE A 48 13.60 2.20 3.40
CA ILE A 48 14.08 2.06 4.78
C ILE A 48 14.14 0.57 5.18
N MET A 49 13.34 -0.27 4.53
CA MET A 49 13.31 -1.70 4.81
C MET A 49 14.49 -2.47 4.20
N PRO A 50 14.86 -3.62 4.81
CA PRO A 50 15.85 -4.52 4.23
C PRO A 50 15.48 -4.94 2.80
N PRO A 51 16.44 -4.95 1.86
CA PRO A 51 16.18 -5.35 0.48
C PRO A 51 15.85 -6.85 0.34
N ASP A 52 16.22 -7.67 1.32
CA ASP A 52 16.11 -9.13 1.27
C ASP A 52 14.78 -9.67 1.82
N LEU A 53 13.76 -8.82 1.97
CA LEU A 53 12.45 -9.26 2.44
C LEU A 53 11.72 -10.06 1.34
N PRO A 54 11.29 -11.30 1.63
CA PRO A 54 10.59 -12.13 0.65
C PRO A 54 9.21 -11.58 0.27
N PHE A 55 8.65 -10.73 1.12
CA PHE A 55 7.34 -10.10 0.95
C PHE A 55 7.43 -8.60 1.20
N ASP A 56 6.59 -7.83 0.52
CA ASP A 56 6.53 -6.39 0.71
C ASP A 56 5.69 -6.05 1.95
N PHE A 57 6.37 -5.75 3.06
CA PHE A 57 5.73 -5.30 4.31
C PHE A 57 5.41 -3.79 4.33
N SER A 58 5.80 -3.03 3.29
CA SER A 58 5.53 -1.58 3.22
C SER A 58 4.06 -1.23 3.44
N PRO A 59 3.10 -1.91 2.79
CA PRO A 59 1.70 -1.56 2.94
C PRO A 59 1.20 -1.75 4.37
N MET A 60 1.71 -2.74 5.12
CA MET A 60 1.32 -2.92 6.53
C MET A 60 1.77 -1.76 7.40
N VAL A 61 3.02 -1.31 7.21
CA VAL A 61 3.56 -0.15 7.94
C VAL A 61 2.75 1.11 7.61
N VAL A 62 2.46 1.35 6.33
CA VAL A 62 1.67 2.50 5.90
C VAL A 62 0.24 2.44 6.45
N ILE A 63 -0.43 1.29 6.40
CA ILE A 63 -1.79 1.12 6.97
C ILE A 63 -1.79 1.41 8.47
N ALA A 64 -0.79 0.92 9.21
CA ALA A 64 -0.68 1.18 10.65
C ALA A 64 -0.53 2.68 10.95
N LEU A 65 0.32 3.39 10.20
CA LEU A 65 0.50 4.85 10.34
C LEU A 65 -0.79 5.62 10.00
N LEU A 66 -1.48 5.23 8.93
CA LEU A 66 -2.74 5.85 8.51
C LEU A 66 -3.84 5.64 9.55
N LYS A 67 -3.97 4.42 10.10
CA LYS A 67 -4.93 4.14 11.17
C LYS A 67 -4.61 4.92 12.45
N LEU A 68 -3.32 5.10 12.77
CA LEU A 68 -2.92 5.93 13.90
C LEU A 68 -3.33 7.40 13.69
N ILE A 69 -3.11 7.96 12.49
CA ILE A 69 -3.57 9.31 12.15
C ILE A 69 -5.10 9.40 12.24
N GLU A 70 -5.82 8.39 11.76
CA GLU A 70 -7.29 8.35 11.80
C GLU A 70 -7.84 8.28 13.23
N VAL A 71 -7.13 7.64 14.17
CA VAL A 71 -7.54 7.60 15.58
C VAL A 71 -7.28 8.94 16.26
N LEU A 72 -6.19 9.63 15.90
CA LEU A 72 -5.77 10.89 16.52
C LEU A 72 -6.58 12.13 16.05
N TRP A 73 -7.26 12.06 14.91
CA TRP A 73 -8.06 13.13 14.31
C TRP A 73 -9.52 12.74 14.10
#